data_AF-A0A3N5U4S7-F1
#
_entry.id   AF-A0A3N5U4S7-F1
#
_cell.length_a   1.000
_cell.length_b   1.000
_cell.length_c   1.000
_cell.angle_alpha   90.00
_cell.angle_beta   90.00
_cell.angle_gamma   90.00
#
_symmetry.space_group_name_H-M   'P 1'
#
loop_
_entity.id
_entity.type
_entity.pdbx_description
1 polymer ?
#
loop_
_entity_poly.entity_id
_entity_poly.type
_entity_poly.pdbx_seq_one_letter_code
_entity_poly.pdbx_strand_id
1 'polypeptide(L)'
;MVSFEVNGKRHEVDVPPDTPLLWVIREKLGLTGTKYGCGIAECGACTVYVEGEPTRSCVTPVSSVEGKKITTIEAIGTIKEGKAIQDAWIADDVPQCGYCQSGQIMNAVALLRKNSKPT
;
A
#
# COMPACT_ATOMS: atom_id res chain seq x y z
N MET A 1 -17.81 -11.95 6.73
CA MET A 1 -17.75 -10.55 6.25
C MET A 1 -16.85 -9.70 7.14
N VAL A 2 -15.92 -8.94 6.55
CA VAL A 2 -15.06 -7.95 7.24
C VAL A 2 -15.26 -6.59 6.55
N SER A 3 -15.44 -5.52 7.31
CA SER A 3 -15.60 -4.16 6.77
C SER A 3 -14.43 -3.26 7.13
N PHE A 4 -13.96 -2.48 6.17
CA PHE A 4 -12.86 -1.52 6.33
C PHE A 4 -12.95 -0.44 5.23
N GLU A 5 -12.11 0.59 5.31
CA GLU A 5 -12.02 1.66 4.31
C GLU A 5 -10.75 1.51 3.48
N VAL A 6 -10.84 1.59 2.16
CA VAL A 6 -9.68 1.66 1.26
C VAL A 6 -9.78 2.94 0.45
N ASN A 7 -8.76 3.78 0.53
CA ASN A 7 -8.67 5.03 -0.23
C ASN A 7 -9.92 5.93 -0.09
N GLY A 8 -10.47 6.04 1.13
CA GLY A 8 -11.67 6.84 1.40
C GLY A 8 -13.00 6.16 1.07
N LYS A 9 -12.99 4.95 0.53
CA LYS A 9 -14.20 4.18 0.19
C LYS A 9 -14.38 3.02 1.16
N ARG A 10 -15.58 2.90 1.74
CA ARG A 10 -15.94 1.75 2.58
C ARG A 10 -16.13 0.51 1.71
N HIS A 11 -15.58 -0.60 2.17
CA HIS A 11 -15.71 -1.91 1.58
C HIS A 11 -16.21 -2.91 2.63
N GLU A 12 -16.92 -3.92 2.15
CA GLU A 12 -17.30 -5.10 2.90
C GLU A 12 -16.97 -6.30 2.02
N VAL A 13 -16.22 -7.25 2.58
CA VAL A 13 -15.73 -8.41 1.83
C VAL A 13 -16.07 -9.70 2.58
N ASP A 14 -16.50 -10.71 1.83
CA ASP A 14 -16.76 -12.03 2.37
C ASP A 14 -15.67 -13.00 1.90
N VAL A 15 -14.67 -13.19 2.77
CA VAL A 15 -13.49 -14.03 2.58
C VAL A 15 -13.08 -14.65 3.92
N PRO A 16 -12.30 -15.76 3.92
CA PRO A 16 -11.73 -16.30 5.16
C PRO A 16 -10.95 -15.24 5.98
N PRO A 17 -11.08 -15.20 7.32
CA PRO A 17 -10.45 -14.18 8.18
C PRO A 17 -8.92 -14.09 8.08
N ASP A 18 -8.27 -15.20 7.74
CA ASP A 18 -6.83 -15.36 7.56
C ASP A 18 -6.35 -15.00 6.15
N THR A 19 -7.27 -14.70 5.22
CA THR A 19 -6.92 -14.27 3.86
C THR A 19 -5.98 -13.07 3.92
N PRO A 20 -4.79 -13.14 3.28
CA PRO A 20 -3.90 -12.00 3.21
C PRO A 20 -4.58 -10.78 2.57
N LEU A 21 -4.42 -9.62 3.20
CA LEU A 21 -4.98 -8.35 2.76
C LEU A 21 -4.61 -8.05 1.30
N LEU A 22 -3.40 -8.44 0.88
CA LEU A 22 -2.94 -8.30 -0.51
C LEU A 22 -3.93 -8.88 -1.52
N TRP A 23 -4.46 -10.08 -1.27
CA TRP A 23 -5.38 -10.74 -2.19
C TRP A 23 -6.74 -10.07 -2.23
N VAL A 24 -7.20 -9.55 -1.09
CA VAL A 24 -8.43 -8.79 -1.03
C VAL A 24 -8.31 -7.50 -1.86
N ILE A 25 -7.23 -6.73 -1.65
CA ILE A 25 -6.98 -5.47 -2.37
C ILE A 25 -6.91 -5.72 -3.89
N ARG A 26 -6.16 -6.73 -4.31
CA ARG A 26 -5.95 -7.00 -5.74
C ARG A 26 -7.15 -7.65 -6.41
N GLU A 27 -7.64 -8.75 -5.85
CA GLU A 27 -8.57 -9.65 -6.55
C GLU A 27 -10.04 -9.34 -6.22
N LYS A 28 -10.33 -8.81 -5.01
CA LYS A 28 -11.70 -8.42 -4.64
C LYS A 28 -12.00 -6.96 -4.94
N LEU A 29 -11.02 -6.07 -4.76
CA LEU A 29 -11.20 -4.64 -4.98
C LEU A 29 -10.67 -4.14 -6.32
N GLY A 30 -9.89 -4.96 -7.05
CA GLY A 30 -9.34 -4.59 -8.36
C GLY A 30 -8.19 -3.58 -8.30
N LEU A 31 -7.64 -3.30 -7.11
CA LEU A 31 -6.56 -2.33 -6.90
C LEU A 31 -5.20 -3.03 -7.07
N THR A 32 -4.79 -3.16 -8.33
CA THR A 32 -3.65 -4.00 -8.72
C THR A 32 -2.28 -3.31 -8.63
N GLY A 33 -2.23 -2.04 -8.21
CA GLY A 33 -0.99 -1.30 -8.00
C GLY A 33 -0.13 -1.93 -6.90
N THR A 34 -0.76 -2.42 -5.83
CA THR A 34 -0.07 -3.20 -4.79
C THR A 34 0.36 -4.56 -5.36
N LYS A 35 1.66 -4.93 -5.24
CA LYS A 35 2.22 -6.09 -5.96
C LYS A 35 2.51 -7.29 -5.06
N TYR A 36 2.40 -8.49 -5.64
CA TYR A 36 2.87 -9.74 -5.05
C TYR A 36 4.32 -10.00 -5.49
N GLY A 37 5.31 -9.81 -4.62
CA GLY A 37 6.71 -10.12 -4.93
C GLY A 37 7.16 -11.48 -4.38
N CYS A 38 7.08 -11.65 -3.06
CA CYS A 38 7.62 -12.84 -2.37
C CYS A 38 6.63 -13.57 -1.46
N GLY A 39 5.53 -12.94 -1.05
CA GLY A 39 4.56 -13.52 -0.09
C GLY A 39 5.03 -13.59 1.37
N ILE A 40 6.31 -13.32 1.65
CA ILE A 40 6.96 -13.53 2.96
C ILE A 40 7.49 -12.23 3.60
N ALA A 41 6.91 -11.08 3.26
CA ALA A 41 7.24 -9.76 3.81
C ALA A 41 8.63 -9.17 3.50
N GLU A 42 9.52 -9.90 2.83
CA GLU A 42 10.89 -9.45 2.50
C GLU A 42 10.95 -8.32 1.46
N CYS A 43 10.36 -8.51 0.28
CA CYS A 43 10.59 -7.61 -0.87
C CYS A 43 9.96 -6.20 -0.75
N GLY A 44 8.99 -6.00 0.14
CA GLY A 44 8.26 -4.74 0.30
C GLY A 44 7.34 -4.29 -0.84
N ALA A 45 7.23 -5.03 -1.95
CA ALA A 45 6.38 -4.64 -3.09
C ALA A 45 4.87 -4.58 -2.77
N CYS A 46 4.45 -5.25 -1.70
CA CYS A 46 3.06 -5.30 -1.21
C CYS A 46 2.74 -4.20 -0.18
N THR A 47 3.59 -3.19 -0.03
CA THR A 47 3.40 -2.16 1.02
C THR A 47 2.13 -1.35 0.76
N VAL A 48 1.29 -1.28 1.79
CA VAL A 48 0.15 -0.37 1.91
C VAL A 48 0.26 0.39 3.23
N TYR A 49 -0.56 1.40 3.45
CA TYR A 49 -0.72 1.97 4.79
C TYR A 49 -1.95 1.40 5.47
N VAL A 50 -1.82 1.01 6.73
CA VAL A 50 -2.94 0.68 7.62
C VAL A 50 -2.88 1.70 8.75
N GLU A 51 -3.93 2.51 8.93
CA GLU A 51 -3.94 3.63 9.87
C GLU A 51 -2.73 4.56 9.71
N GLY A 52 -2.32 4.79 8.46
CA GLY A 52 -1.18 5.66 8.12
C GLY A 52 0.20 5.00 8.23
N GLU A 53 0.32 3.80 8.79
CA GLU A 53 1.60 3.11 8.98
C GLU A 53 1.91 2.09 7.86
N PRO A 54 3.15 2.05 7.33
CA PRO A 54 3.56 1.09 6.31
C PRO A 54 3.44 -0.35 6.80
N THR A 55 2.67 -1.15 6.06
CA THR A 55 2.31 -2.52 6.43
C THR A 55 2.49 -3.46 5.24
N ARG A 56 3.02 -4.66 5.49
CA ARG A 56 3.21 -5.72 4.49
C ARG A 56 1.93 -6.51 4.28
N SER A 57 1.10 -6.08 3.33
CA SER A 57 -0.23 -6.67 3.10
C SER A 57 -0.23 -8.17 2.76
N CYS A 58 0.90 -8.75 2.32
CA CYS A 58 0.99 -10.17 1.96
C CYS A 58 0.98 -11.12 3.17
N VAL A 59 1.28 -10.63 4.37
CA VAL A 59 1.26 -11.42 5.62
C VAL A 59 0.24 -10.88 6.62
N THR A 60 -0.42 -9.77 6.32
CA THR A 60 -1.47 -9.18 7.16
C THR A 60 -2.80 -9.87 6.88
N PRO A 61 -3.40 -10.60 7.85
CA PRO A 61 -4.72 -11.20 7.65
C PRO A 61 -5.80 -10.12 7.62
N VAL A 62 -6.81 -10.26 6.76
CA VAL A 62 -7.89 -9.28 6.60
C VAL A 62 -8.68 -9.05 7.90
N SER A 63 -8.82 -10.05 8.76
CA SER A 63 -9.43 -9.89 10.08
C SER A 63 -8.73 -8.85 10.96
N SER A 64 -7.41 -8.68 10.81
CA SER A 64 -6.65 -7.72 11.62
C SER A 64 -6.87 -6.25 11.23
N VAL A 65 -7.56 -5.99 10.11
CA VAL A 65 -7.81 -4.65 9.57
C VAL A 65 -9.29 -4.27 9.58
N GLU A 66 -10.12 -5.03 10.28
CA GLU A 66 -11.52 -4.66 10.49
C GLU A 66 -11.65 -3.25 11.09
N GLY A 67 -12.54 -2.45 10.51
CA GLY A 67 -12.80 -1.06 10.89
C GLY A 67 -11.69 -0.07 10.56
N LYS A 68 -10.55 -0.52 10.03
CA LYS A 68 -9.38 0.34 9.77
C LYS A 68 -9.43 1.01 8.40
N LYS A 69 -8.64 2.07 8.28
CA LYS A 69 -8.35 2.79 7.04
C LYS A 69 -7.09 2.27 6.39
N ILE A 70 -7.21 1.95 5.11
CA ILE A 70 -6.12 1.48 4.26
C ILE A 70 -5.88 2.50 3.15
N THR A 71 -4.63 2.83 2.92
CA THR A 71 -4.21 3.62 1.75
C THR A 71 -3.29 2.77 0.88
N THR A 72 -3.63 2.65 -0.40
CA THR A 72 -2.81 1.95 -1.39
C THR A 72 -2.08 2.94 -2.30
N ILE A 73 -1.23 2.42 -3.19
CA ILE A 73 -0.48 3.25 -4.14
C ILE A 73 -1.38 4.09 -5.05
N GLU A 74 -2.59 3.60 -5.37
CA GLU A 74 -3.57 4.28 -6.21
C GLU A 74 -4.02 5.64 -5.65
N ALA A 75 -3.97 5.82 -4.32
CA ALA A 75 -4.33 7.08 -3.67
C ALA A 75 -3.12 7.90 -3.18
N ILE A 76 -1.89 7.39 -3.33
CA ILE A 76 -0.71 8.04 -2.72
C ILE A 76 -0.48 9.45 -3.25
N GLY A 77 -0.79 9.71 -4.52
CA GLY A 77 -0.62 11.01 -5.16
C GLY A 77 -1.55 12.11 -4.63
N THR A 78 -2.58 11.74 -3.86
CA THR A 78 -3.46 12.71 -3.17
C THR A 78 -2.84 13.28 -1.89
N ILE A 79 -1.77 12.64 -1.40
CA ILE A 79 -1.01 13.07 -0.23
C ILE A 79 0.14 13.95 -0.70
N LYS A 80 0.41 15.07 0.01
CA LYS A 80 1.46 16.03 -0.36
C LYS A 80 2.82 15.38 -0.60
N GLU A 81 3.28 14.55 0.34
CA GLU A 81 4.55 13.84 0.23
C GLU A 81 4.52 12.80 -0.91
N GLY A 82 3.37 12.17 -1.14
CA GLY A 82 3.19 11.20 -2.23
C GLY A 82 3.27 11.83 -3.61
N LYS A 83 2.65 12.99 -3.80
CA LYS A 83 2.78 13.78 -5.03
C LYS A 83 4.23 14.19 -5.28
N ALA A 84 4.90 14.71 -4.25
CA ALA A 84 6.30 15.13 -4.36
C ALA A 84 7.23 13.95 -4.72
N ILE A 85 7.03 12.78 -4.11
CA ILE A 85 7.80 11.58 -4.43
C ILE A 85 7.52 11.11 -5.87
N GLN A 86 6.26 11.07 -6.30
CA GLN A 86 5.93 10.66 -7.68
C GLN A 86 6.53 11.60 -8.72
N ASP A 87 6.51 12.91 -8.48
CA ASP A 87 7.12 13.90 -9.37
C ASP A 87 8.64 13.71 -9.48
N ALA A 88 9.32 13.50 -8.35
CA ALA A 88 10.76 13.20 -8.34
C ALA A 88 11.07 11.86 -9.03
N TRP A 89 10.26 10.82 -8.79
CA TRP A 89 10.42 9.51 -9.44
C TRP A 89 10.38 9.59 -10.96
N ILE A 90 9.53 10.47 -11.50
CA ILE A 90 9.41 10.73 -12.94
C ILE A 90 10.60 11.59 -13.42
N ALA A 91 10.93 12.65 -12.70
CA ALA A 91 12.01 13.56 -13.09
C ALA A 91 13.38 12.86 -13.19
N ASP A 92 13.62 11.88 -12.32
CA ASP A 92 14.88 11.15 -12.22
C ASP A 92 14.86 9.78 -12.92
N ASP A 93 13.80 9.45 -13.68
CA ASP A 93 13.63 8.16 -14.39
C ASP A 93 13.90 6.93 -13.50
N VAL A 94 13.43 6.97 -12.24
CA VAL A 94 13.70 5.92 -11.24
C VAL A 94 13.18 4.54 -11.66
N PRO A 95 11.98 4.39 -12.26
CA PRO A 95 11.47 3.09 -12.68
C PRO A 95 12.27 2.46 -13.84
N GLN A 96 12.72 1.23 -13.66
CA GLN A 96 13.10 0.34 -14.77
C GLN A 96 11.93 -0.56 -15.16
N CYS A 97 11.84 -1.78 -14.59
CA CYS A 97 10.72 -2.69 -14.85
C CYS A 97 9.40 -2.26 -14.17
N GLY A 98 9.46 -1.31 -13.23
CA GLY A 98 8.29 -0.77 -12.53
C GLY A 98 7.74 -1.62 -11.38
N TYR A 99 8.15 -2.89 -11.22
CA TYR A 99 7.46 -3.81 -10.31
C TYR A 99 7.56 -3.44 -8.83
N CYS A 100 8.75 -3.04 -8.37
CA CYS A 100 8.98 -2.65 -6.97
C CYS A 100 8.50 -1.23 -6.64
N GLN A 101 8.19 -0.41 -7.65
CA GLN A 101 8.05 1.04 -7.51
C GLN A 101 6.89 1.42 -6.59
N SER A 102 5.77 0.70 -6.65
CA SER A 102 4.64 0.93 -5.76
C SER A 102 5.02 0.76 -4.29
N GLY A 103 5.73 -0.31 -3.95
CA GLY A 103 6.23 -0.52 -2.60
C GLY A 103 7.27 0.54 -2.18
N GLN A 104 8.20 0.88 -3.07
CA GLN A 104 9.24 1.88 -2.80
C GLN A 104 8.66 3.28 -2.52
N ILE A 105 7.74 3.75 -3.37
CA ILE A 105 7.04 5.03 -3.19
C ILE A 105 6.32 5.06 -1.84
N MET A 106 5.57 4.00 -1.50
CA MET A 106 4.87 3.93 -0.21
C MET A 106 5.85 3.98 0.98
N ASN A 107 7.03 3.37 0.90
CA ASN A 107 8.01 3.46 2.00
C ASN A 107 8.68 4.85 2.05
N ALA A 108 9.02 5.45 0.91
CA ALA A 108 9.61 6.79 0.85
C ALA A 108 8.68 7.86 1.43
N VAL A 109 7.39 7.79 1.11
CA VAL A 109 6.38 8.69 1.68
C VAL A 109 6.24 8.51 3.19
N ALA A 110 6.32 7.27 3.69
CA ALA A 110 6.27 7.00 5.13
C ALA A 110 7.49 7.58 5.85
N LEU A 111 8.69 7.51 5.23
CA LEU A 111 9.89 8.17 5.74
C LEU A 111 9.70 9.69 5.81
N LEU A 112 9.27 10.33 4.73
CA LEU A 112 9.14 11.79 4.68
C LEU A 112 8.08 12.34 5.64
N ARG A 113 7.03 11.58 5.93
CA ARG A 113 6.05 11.92 6.97
C ARG A 113 6.64 11.93 8.38
N LYS A 114 7.62 11.06 8.65
CA LYS A 114 8.30 10.97 9.95
C LYS A 114 9.50 11.91 10.05
N ASN A 115 10.23 12.07 8.95
CA ASN A 115 11.38 12.96 8.84
C ASN A 115 11.38 13.66 7.48
N SER A 116 11.02 14.94 7.47
CA SER A 116 10.99 15.77 6.25
C SER A 116 12.37 16.02 5.61
N LYS A 117 13.48 15.71 6.30
CA LYS A 117 14.87 15.88 5.83
C LYS A 117 15.73 14.67 6.24
N PRO A 118 15.55 13.50 5.62
CA PRO A 118 16.39 12.33 5.87
C PRO A 118 17.82 12.54 5.35
N THR A 119 18.79 11.80 5.92
CA THR A 119 20.22 11.81 5.56
C THR A 119 20.56 10.81 4.48
#